data_AF-A0A5M9N6C7-F1
#
_entry.id   AF-A0A5M9N6C7-F1
#
_cell.length_a   1.000
_cell.length_b   1.000
_cell.length_c   1.000
_cell.angle_alpha   90.00
_cell.angle_beta   90.00
_cell.angle_gamma   90.00
#
_symmetry.space_group_name_H-M   'P 1'
#
loop_
_entity.id
_entity.type
_entity.pdbx_description
1 polymer ?
#
loop_
_entity_poly.entity_id
_entity_poly.type
_entity_poly.pdbx_seq_one_letter_code
_entity_poly.pdbx_strand_id
1 'polypeptide(L)'
;MQLFRHTRPKGPVIVPVTFQKSHLEPNSKVSLESKPRILVIGAGYRGYPYAELIHSSGEGIIAAVAEPSEFKRRAFGEIIWGQPPPSYVTEACSTSDIVTCEVLGERIHQCTFDSHKVMPRHRFSSLTSLFVDFCIQPRTTSSPFKSDFFRQSNKPSGAGAATNCLSCSVETTCQYRAKSLYLHQQLRAGNSDRPANAIVPDIEDVLRKRGLSFAAKRLLEVRNWYGRCVWESDNDVCDDQMITIEWEDELLPLPQCQKNRPNRSSLSSKQQLCAGNLGTEPRYRPAKVVQFLMVAVADAISKRFGRISGTTGEIVYDAATIRVNDFHSGSEVVYNIPTTKRCHHGGDDGLALSFVRVVAKVKRGEMGVLEAQRTFLNCTVEELLRSHLAVFWVEEARIGGTTVKWQ
;
A
#
# COMPACT_ATOMS: atom_id res chain seq x y z
N MET A 1 -11.30 10.88 -11.10
CA MET A 1 -12.72 11.32 -11.19
C MET A 1 -13.55 10.04 -11.30
N GLN A 2 -14.45 9.76 -10.34
CA GLN A 2 -15.18 8.47 -10.27
C GLN A 2 -16.61 8.63 -10.81
N LEU A 3 -17.03 7.72 -11.68
CA LEU A 3 -18.41 7.50 -12.12
C LEU A 3 -18.67 5.99 -12.07
N PHE A 4 -19.62 5.53 -11.27
CA PHE A 4 -19.94 4.10 -11.10
C PHE A 4 -21.15 3.71 -11.95
N ARG A 5 -21.06 2.60 -12.71
CA ARG A 5 -22.22 1.84 -13.22
C ARG A 5 -21.99 0.34 -13.01
N HIS A 6 -22.97 -0.34 -12.44
CA HIS A 6 -22.94 -1.77 -12.10
C HIS A 6 -23.67 -2.62 -13.14
N THR A 7 -23.05 -3.73 -13.58
CA THR A 7 -23.75 -5.00 -13.93
C THR A 7 -22.80 -6.20 -13.69
N ARG A 8 -23.34 -7.31 -13.15
CA ARG A 8 -22.62 -8.57 -12.88
C ARG A 8 -23.04 -9.66 -13.87
N PRO A 9 -22.11 -10.47 -14.42
CA PRO A 9 -22.40 -11.82 -14.92
C PRO A 9 -22.11 -12.90 -13.87
N LYS A 10 -22.78 -14.06 -14.02
CA LYS A 10 -22.71 -15.24 -13.12
C LYS A 10 -21.38 -16.00 -13.27
N GLY A 11 -20.87 -16.48 -12.14
CA GLY A 11 -19.45 -16.82 -11.95
C GLY A 11 -19.05 -18.30 -12.13
N PRO A 12 -17.74 -18.58 -12.12
CA PRO A 12 -17.16 -19.91 -12.10
C PRO A 12 -17.00 -20.46 -10.68
N VAL A 13 -16.62 -21.74 -10.60
CA VAL A 13 -16.51 -22.57 -9.39
C VAL A 13 -15.49 -21.99 -8.40
N ILE A 14 -15.90 -21.93 -7.13
CA ILE A 14 -15.24 -21.22 -6.04
C ILE A 14 -14.34 -22.20 -5.28
N VAL A 15 -13.04 -21.91 -5.22
CA VAL A 15 -12.18 -22.46 -4.17
C VAL A 15 -12.13 -21.43 -3.05
N PRO A 16 -12.69 -21.70 -1.85
CA PRO A 16 -12.59 -20.79 -0.73
C PRO A 16 -11.14 -20.68 -0.29
N VAL A 17 -10.62 -19.45 -0.24
CA VAL A 17 -9.40 -19.17 0.52
C VAL A 17 -9.79 -19.24 1.99
N THR A 18 -9.60 -20.41 2.58
CA THR A 18 -9.73 -20.59 4.02
C THR A 18 -8.57 -19.85 4.67
N PHE A 19 -8.78 -18.58 5.04
CA PHE A 19 -8.02 -18.02 6.15
C PHE A 19 -8.38 -18.88 7.35
N GLN A 20 -7.49 -19.79 7.74
CA GLN A 20 -7.57 -20.39 9.05
C GLN A 20 -7.54 -19.22 10.04
N LYS A 21 -8.70 -18.88 10.60
CA LYS A 21 -8.72 -18.37 11.96
C LYS A 21 -8.07 -19.47 12.77
N SER A 22 -6.79 -19.33 13.06
CA SER A 22 -6.25 -19.99 14.22
C SER A 22 -7.11 -19.46 15.37
N HIS A 23 -8.02 -20.31 15.84
CA HIS A 23 -8.56 -20.19 17.18
C HIS A 23 -7.37 -20.42 18.12
N LEU A 24 -6.54 -19.38 18.26
CA LEU A 24 -5.67 -19.24 19.40
C LEU A 24 -6.63 -18.85 20.53
N GLU A 25 -7.06 -19.87 21.27
CA GLU A 25 -7.47 -19.73 22.66
C GLU A 25 -6.57 -18.66 23.32
N PRO A 26 -7.11 -17.64 24.01
CA PRO A 26 -6.31 -16.61 24.63
C PRO A 26 -5.46 -17.24 25.73
N ASN A 27 -4.24 -17.63 25.38
CA ASN A 27 -3.30 -18.20 26.32
C ASN A 27 -2.96 -17.09 27.32
N SER A 28 -3.46 -17.25 28.53
CA SER A 28 -3.59 -16.24 29.59
C SER A 28 -2.27 -15.83 30.26
N LYS A 29 -1.15 -15.85 29.51
CA LYS A 29 0.19 -15.54 30.03
C LYS A 29 1.08 -14.72 29.07
N VAL A 30 0.52 -14.00 28.11
CA VAL A 30 1.33 -13.04 27.32
C VAL A 30 1.50 -11.77 28.14
N SER A 31 2.67 -11.57 28.76
CA SER A 31 2.96 -10.35 29.53
C SER A 31 2.95 -9.12 28.60
N LEU A 32 2.55 -7.96 29.14
CA LEU A 32 2.58 -6.68 28.40
C LEU A 32 3.97 -6.35 27.84
N GLU A 33 5.05 -6.75 28.52
CA GLU A 33 6.44 -6.55 28.10
C GLU A 33 6.79 -7.27 26.81
N SER A 34 6.11 -8.39 26.52
CA SER A 34 6.38 -9.24 25.36
C SER A 34 5.76 -8.72 24.06
N LYS A 35 4.88 -7.71 24.14
CA LYS A 35 4.22 -7.11 22.96
C LYS A 35 5.03 -5.93 22.41
N PRO A 36 5.00 -5.69 21.09
CA PRO A 36 5.55 -4.47 20.51
C PRO A 36 4.77 -3.24 20.96
N ARG A 37 5.49 -2.20 21.40
CA ARG A 37 4.94 -0.87 21.73
C ARG A 37 5.02 0.01 20.49
N ILE A 38 3.90 0.60 20.09
CA ILE A 38 3.74 1.25 18.80
C ILE A 38 3.39 2.73 19.02
N LEU A 39 4.18 3.60 18.38
CA LEU A 39 3.87 5.01 18.21
C LEU A 39 3.15 5.21 16.88
N VAL A 40 1.98 5.85 16.92
CA VAL A 40 1.21 6.26 15.75
C VAL A 40 1.50 7.73 15.46
N ILE A 41 2.02 8.02 14.27
CA ILE A 41 2.28 9.39 13.81
C ILE A 41 1.19 9.78 12.80
N GLY A 42 0.35 10.73 13.21
CA GLY A 42 -0.84 11.18 12.48
C GLY A 42 -2.07 10.36 12.82
N ALA A 43 -2.98 10.93 13.62
CA ALA A 43 -4.26 10.32 13.99
C ALA A 43 -5.34 10.59 12.93
N GLY A 44 -4.94 10.49 11.66
CA GLY A 44 -5.80 10.74 10.52
C GLY A 44 -6.38 9.46 9.94
N TYR A 45 -6.80 9.56 8.69
CA TYR A 45 -7.49 8.51 7.94
C TYR A 45 -6.75 7.17 7.84
N ARG A 46 -5.41 7.18 7.93
CA ARG A 46 -4.58 5.95 7.90
C ARG A 46 -4.13 5.51 9.28
N GLY A 47 -3.61 6.45 10.08
CA GLY A 47 -3.10 6.12 11.42
C GLY A 47 -4.19 5.56 12.33
N TYR A 48 -5.41 6.08 12.25
CA TYR A 48 -6.53 5.58 13.06
C TYR A 48 -6.92 4.12 12.72
N PRO A 49 -7.25 3.74 11.46
CA PRO A 49 -7.60 2.35 11.15
C PRO A 49 -6.51 1.33 11.47
N TYR A 50 -5.23 1.67 11.25
CA TYR A 50 -4.13 0.77 11.61
C TYR A 50 -4.00 0.62 13.12
N ALA A 51 -4.12 1.72 13.88
CA ALA A 51 -4.10 1.67 15.34
C ALA A 51 -5.24 0.82 15.90
N GLU A 52 -6.46 1.02 15.40
CA GLU A 52 -7.65 0.25 15.78
C GLU A 52 -7.48 -1.23 15.47
N LEU A 53 -6.97 -1.56 14.28
CA LEU A 53 -6.71 -2.94 13.87
C LEU A 53 -5.68 -3.61 14.79
N ILE A 54 -4.57 -2.94 15.06
CA ILE A 54 -3.50 -3.47 15.90
C ILE A 54 -3.97 -3.60 17.35
N HIS A 55 -4.64 -2.59 17.88
CA HIS A 55 -5.18 -2.60 19.24
C HIS A 55 -6.20 -3.74 19.42
N SER A 56 -7.19 -3.84 18.54
CA SER A 56 -8.24 -4.87 18.62
C SER A 56 -7.72 -6.28 18.37
N SER A 57 -6.63 -6.45 17.61
CA SER A 57 -5.99 -7.75 17.42
C SER A 57 -5.29 -8.29 18.68
N GLY A 58 -4.91 -7.40 19.61
CA GLY A 58 -4.12 -7.75 20.78
C GLY A 58 -2.66 -8.09 20.51
N GLU A 59 -2.19 -8.00 19.25
CA GLU A 59 -0.82 -8.36 18.83
C GLU A 59 0.21 -7.28 19.20
N GLY A 60 -0.24 -6.04 19.45
CA GLY A 60 0.61 -4.91 19.81
C GLY A 60 -0.08 -3.95 20.78
N ILE A 61 0.71 -3.04 21.35
CA ILE A 61 0.23 -2.01 22.27
C ILE A 61 0.39 -0.66 21.57
N ILE A 62 -0.70 0.07 21.37
CA ILE A 62 -0.63 1.47 20.95
C ILE A 62 -0.21 2.28 22.18
N ALA A 63 1.07 2.63 22.22
CA ALA A 63 1.70 3.26 23.38
C ALA A 63 1.68 4.78 23.30
N ALA A 64 1.63 5.34 22.08
CA ALA A 64 1.64 6.78 21.91
C ALA A 64 1.01 7.23 20.59
N VAL A 65 0.58 8.50 20.55
CA VAL A 65 0.12 9.17 19.34
C VAL A 65 0.74 10.56 19.20
N ALA A 66 1.28 10.86 18.02
CA ALA A 66 1.77 12.18 17.63
C ALA A 66 0.84 12.78 16.58
N GLU A 67 0.03 13.78 16.96
CA GLU A 67 -0.91 14.43 16.05
C GLU A 67 -1.07 15.92 16.41
N PRO A 68 -0.84 16.85 15.47
CA PRO A 68 -0.96 18.28 15.75
C PRO A 68 -2.37 18.72 16.16
N SER A 69 -3.40 18.13 15.57
CA SER A 69 -4.79 18.45 15.91
C SER A 69 -5.18 17.85 17.26
N GLU A 70 -5.37 18.69 18.26
CA GLU A 70 -5.84 18.29 19.60
C GLU A 70 -7.13 17.48 19.56
N PHE A 71 -8.06 17.87 18.70
CA PHE A 71 -9.30 17.14 18.51
C PHE A 71 -9.05 15.71 18.02
N LYS A 72 -8.19 15.53 17.01
CA LYS A 72 -7.88 14.19 16.47
C LYS A 72 -7.11 13.34 17.47
N ARG A 73 -6.20 13.93 18.25
CA ARG A 73 -5.55 13.24 19.37
C ARG A 73 -6.56 12.73 20.38
N ARG A 74 -7.44 13.60 20.86
CA ARG A 74 -8.44 13.25 21.86
C ARG A 74 -9.41 12.19 21.36
N ALA A 75 -9.96 12.36 20.15
CA ALA A 75 -10.86 11.38 19.55
C ALA A 75 -10.16 10.02 19.35
N PHE A 76 -8.91 10.02 18.93
CA PHE A 76 -8.09 8.81 18.83
C PHE A 76 -7.92 8.14 20.20
N GLY A 77 -7.56 8.91 21.24
CA GLY A 77 -7.34 8.36 22.58
C GLY A 77 -8.62 7.82 23.21
N GLU A 78 -9.75 8.52 23.05
CA GLU A 78 -11.06 8.07 23.53
C GLU A 78 -11.46 6.72 22.94
N ILE A 79 -11.15 6.46 21.67
CA ILE A 79 -11.53 5.21 21.02
C ILE A 79 -10.52 4.08 21.26
N ILE A 80 -9.22 4.39 21.21
CA ILE A 80 -8.17 3.37 21.33
C ILE A 80 -7.90 3.00 22.79
N TRP A 81 -8.02 3.94 23.73
CA TRP A 81 -7.66 3.72 25.13
C TRP A 81 -8.82 3.90 26.11
N GLY A 82 -9.93 4.51 25.68
CA GLY A 82 -11.02 4.88 26.56
C GLY A 82 -10.68 6.11 27.42
N GLN A 83 -11.54 6.41 28.40
CA GLN A 83 -11.35 7.50 29.36
C GLN A 83 -11.55 6.98 30.79
N PRO A 84 -10.59 7.19 31.71
CA PRO A 84 -9.28 7.81 31.49
C PRO A 84 -8.30 6.88 30.72
N PRO A 85 -7.31 7.43 29.99
CA PRO A 85 -6.30 6.62 29.32
C PRO A 85 -5.40 5.91 30.33
N PRO A 86 -4.82 4.74 29.99
CA PRO A 86 -3.84 4.07 30.83
C PRO A 86 -2.59 4.93 31.08
N SER A 87 -1.99 4.80 32.26
CA SER A 87 -0.83 5.60 32.69
C SER A 87 0.43 5.42 31.83
N TYR A 88 0.51 4.35 31.06
CA TYR A 88 1.66 4.03 30.20
C TYR A 88 1.59 4.68 28.81
N VAL A 89 0.53 5.44 28.53
CA VAL A 89 0.28 6.05 27.22
C VAL A 89 0.80 7.49 27.17
N THR A 90 1.32 7.91 26.01
CA THR A 90 1.78 9.28 25.76
C THR A 90 1.04 9.91 24.57
N GLU A 91 0.46 11.09 24.78
CA GLU A 91 -0.12 11.92 23.71
C GLU A 91 0.73 13.16 23.47
N ALA A 92 1.02 13.49 22.21
CA ALA A 92 1.81 14.69 21.92
C ALA A 92 1.44 15.38 20.60
N CYS A 93 1.70 16.69 20.55
CA CYS A 93 1.41 17.53 19.39
C CYS A 93 2.36 17.25 18.21
N SER A 94 3.62 16.93 18.51
CA SER A 94 4.64 16.60 17.52
C SER A 94 5.42 15.34 17.89
N THR A 95 6.13 14.77 16.92
CA THR A 95 7.06 13.65 17.16
C THR A 95 8.23 14.07 18.04
N SER A 96 8.67 15.32 17.94
CA SER A 96 9.74 15.87 18.77
C SER A 96 9.36 15.85 20.24
N ASP A 97 8.10 16.16 20.55
CA ASP A 97 7.58 16.13 21.93
C ASP A 97 7.60 14.71 22.53
N ILE A 98 7.47 13.67 21.69
CA ILE A 98 7.52 12.26 22.10
C ILE A 98 8.96 11.79 22.29
N VAL A 99 9.89 12.20 21.42
CA VAL A 99 11.31 11.91 21.58
C VAL A 99 11.86 12.52 22.88
N THR A 100 11.31 13.65 23.35
CA THR A 100 11.60 14.19 24.69
C THR A 100 11.00 13.36 25.84
N CYS A 101 9.90 12.65 25.63
CA CYS A 101 9.35 11.72 26.63
C CYS A 101 10.12 10.39 26.70
N GLU A 102 10.76 9.96 25.62
CA GLU A 102 11.57 8.72 25.51
C GLU A 102 13.02 8.85 26.03
N VAL A 103 13.24 9.66 27.07
CA VAL A 103 14.46 9.57 27.90
C VAL A 103 14.21 8.70 29.15
N LEU A 104 13.00 8.12 29.30
CA LEU A 104 12.58 7.32 30.46
C LEU A 104 12.32 5.82 30.16
N GLY A 105 13.26 5.15 29.48
CA GLY A 105 13.59 3.75 29.83
C GLY A 105 13.08 2.58 28.98
N GLU A 106 12.18 2.73 28.00
CA GLU A 106 11.78 1.62 27.12
C GLU A 106 11.64 2.02 25.65
N ARG A 107 12.22 1.22 24.73
CA ARG A 107 12.23 1.47 23.28
C ARG A 107 10.82 1.37 22.69
N ILE A 108 10.26 2.47 22.17
CA ILE A 108 9.07 2.45 21.33
C ILE A 108 9.48 2.11 19.88
N HIS A 109 8.72 1.21 19.23
CA HIS A 109 8.88 0.94 17.81
C HIS A 109 8.07 1.98 17.02
N GLN A 110 8.76 2.84 16.28
CA GLN A 110 8.13 3.82 15.39
C GLN A 110 7.48 3.10 14.20
N CYS A 111 6.15 3.20 14.08
CA CYS A 111 5.43 2.75 12.89
C CYS A 111 4.79 3.97 12.23
N THR A 112 5.54 4.63 11.34
CA THR A 112 4.97 5.66 10.46
C THR A 112 4.31 4.98 9.27
N PHE A 113 2.99 5.12 9.16
CA PHE A 113 2.24 4.63 7.99
C PHE A 113 1.86 5.74 7.01
N ASP A 114 2.51 6.90 7.10
CA ASP A 114 2.28 8.03 6.22
C ASP A 114 3.56 8.42 5.46
N SER A 115 3.45 8.36 4.13
CA SER A 115 4.48 8.76 3.17
C SER A 115 4.72 10.28 3.12
N HIS A 116 3.97 11.09 3.87
CA HIS A 116 3.99 12.54 3.72
C HIS A 116 4.93 13.31 4.67
N LYS A 117 5.63 12.66 5.61
CA LYS A 117 6.43 13.41 6.62
C LYS A 117 7.89 13.01 6.78
N VAL A 118 8.42 12.12 5.95
CA VAL A 118 9.87 11.81 5.96
C VAL A 118 10.44 12.15 4.58
N MET A 119 11.24 13.23 4.54
CA MET A 119 12.06 13.78 3.44
C MET A 119 11.53 15.00 2.65
N PRO A 120 12.43 15.93 2.24
CA PRO A 120 12.08 17.21 1.64
C PRO A 120 11.67 17.07 0.18
N ARG A 121 10.66 17.86 -0.22
CA ARG A 121 10.27 18.28 -1.58
C ARG A 121 10.90 17.48 -2.75
N HIS A 122 10.44 16.27 -2.99
CA HIS A 122 10.39 15.72 -4.35
C HIS A 122 9.01 15.09 -4.56
N ARG A 123 8.42 15.41 -5.71
CA ARG A 123 7.03 15.08 -6.09
C ARG A 123 6.88 13.56 -6.22
N PHE A 124 5.79 13.01 -5.69
CA PHE A 124 5.53 11.57 -5.74
C PHE A 124 4.45 11.24 -6.78
N SER A 125 4.80 10.37 -7.73
CA SER A 125 3.86 9.62 -8.57
C SER A 125 3.41 8.33 -7.86
N SER A 126 2.25 7.80 -8.24
CA SER A 126 1.40 6.87 -7.46
C SER A 126 1.80 5.39 -7.47
N LEU A 127 3.09 5.04 -7.40
CA LEU A 127 3.56 3.65 -7.61
C LEU A 127 3.88 2.81 -6.35
N THR A 128 3.52 3.25 -5.14
CA THR A 128 4.01 2.63 -3.88
C THR A 128 3.28 1.35 -3.43
N SER A 129 2.65 0.56 -4.30
CA SER A 129 1.99 -0.68 -3.83
C SER A 129 1.78 -1.71 -4.94
N LEU A 130 2.84 -2.34 -5.44
CA LEU A 130 2.82 -3.70 -6.03
C LEU A 130 4.21 -4.11 -6.50
N PHE A 131 5.10 -4.42 -5.56
CA PHE A 131 6.33 -5.14 -5.88
C PHE A 131 6.64 -6.03 -4.69
N VAL A 132 6.20 -7.28 -4.78
CA VAL A 132 6.68 -8.32 -3.86
C VAL A 132 7.40 -9.32 -4.73
N ASP A 133 8.64 -9.57 -4.30
CA ASP A 133 9.60 -10.54 -4.84
C ASP A 133 10.55 -10.05 -5.95
N PHE A 134 11.49 -9.16 -5.60
CA PHE A 134 12.77 -9.02 -6.30
C PHE A 134 13.84 -9.92 -5.67
N CYS A 135 13.54 -11.23 -5.51
CA CYS A 135 14.57 -12.24 -5.28
C CYS A 135 15.61 -12.28 -6.43
N ILE A 136 15.26 -11.78 -7.61
CA ILE A 136 16.10 -11.75 -8.82
C ILE A 136 16.13 -10.32 -9.33
N GLN A 137 17.35 -9.83 -9.60
CA GLN A 137 17.54 -8.51 -10.17
C GLN A 137 16.90 -8.46 -11.57
N PRO A 138 16.00 -7.51 -11.84
CA PRO A 138 15.54 -7.28 -13.20
C PRO A 138 16.73 -6.81 -14.02
N ARG A 139 16.67 -6.95 -15.34
CA ARG A 139 17.74 -6.48 -16.21
C ARG A 139 17.44 -5.11 -16.78
N THR A 140 16.24 -4.94 -17.30
CA THR A 140 15.84 -3.76 -18.06
C THR A 140 14.42 -3.34 -17.69
N THR A 141 14.18 -2.03 -17.73
CA THR A 141 12.82 -1.49 -17.72
C THR A 141 12.68 -0.39 -18.76
N SER A 142 11.47 -0.30 -19.32
CA SER A 142 11.01 0.83 -20.12
C SER A 142 9.68 1.34 -19.57
N SER A 143 9.48 2.65 -19.63
CA SER A 143 8.24 3.27 -19.15
C SER A 143 7.74 4.40 -20.06
N PRO A 144 7.29 4.08 -21.29
CA PRO A 144 6.64 5.08 -22.13
C PRO A 144 5.38 5.63 -21.46
N PHE A 145 5.17 6.94 -21.58
CA PHE A 145 4.02 7.61 -20.99
C PHE A 145 3.43 8.67 -21.93
N LYS A 146 2.18 9.05 -21.66
CA LYS A 146 1.50 10.21 -22.24
C LYS A 146 0.93 11.09 -21.14
N SER A 147 0.92 12.39 -21.39
CA SER A 147 0.32 13.40 -20.50
C SER A 147 -0.21 14.53 -21.38
N ASP A 148 -1.19 14.22 -22.21
CA ASP A 148 -1.71 15.08 -23.28
C ASP A 148 -3.00 15.79 -22.90
N PHE A 149 -3.73 15.27 -21.91
CA PHE A 149 -5.07 15.72 -21.61
C PHE A 149 -5.06 17.03 -20.82
N PHE A 150 -4.57 17.05 -19.58
CA PHE A 150 -4.57 18.26 -18.74
C PHE A 150 -3.42 19.23 -19.07
N ARG A 151 -3.51 19.89 -20.23
CA ARG A 151 -2.57 20.94 -20.69
C ARG A 151 -3.25 22.29 -20.86
N GLN A 152 -2.48 23.37 -20.74
CA GLN A 152 -2.96 24.74 -20.98
C GLN A 152 -3.57 24.92 -22.38
N SER A 153 -3.03 24.24 -23.40
CA SER A 153 -3.58 24.27 -24.77
C SER A 153 -5.00 23.74 -24.88
N ASN A 154 -5.42 22.87 -23.95
CA ASN A 154 -6.76 22.28 -23.91
C ASN A 154 -7.71 23.06 -22.99
N LYS A 155 -7.26 24.18 -22.41
CA LYS A 155 -8.09 25.03 -21.57
C LYS A 155 -9.27 25.60 -22.38
N PRO A 156 -10.51 25.54 -21.85
CA PRO A 156 -11.64 26.18 -22.51
C PRO A 156 -11.37 27.67 -22.76
N SER A 157 -11.53 28.12 -24.01
CA SER A 157 -11.27 29.52 -24.40
C SER A 157 -12.06 30.51 -23.56
N GLY A 158 -13.32 30.18 -23.22
CA GLY A 158 -14.16 31.00 -22.36
C GLY A 158 -13.64 31.19 -20.92
N ALA A 159 -12.71 30.36 -20.44
CA ALA A 159 -12.06 30.52 -19.13
C ALA A 159 -11.06 31.68 -19.09
N GLY A 160 -10.63 32.20 -20.25
CA GLY A 160 -9.68 33.30 -20.35
C GLY A 160 -8.41 33.07 -19.52
N ALA A 161 -7.98 34.10 -18.79
CA ALA A 161 -6.79 34.05 -17.92
C ALA A 161 -7.03 33.43 -16.54
N ALA A 162 -8.19 32.82 -16.27
CA ALA A 162 -8.50 32.29 -14.95
C ALA A 162 -7.56 31.14 -14.55
N THR A 163 -6.88 31.29 -13.41
CA THR A 163 -5.99 30.27 -12.82
C THR A 163 -6.64 29.53 -11.65
N ASN A 164 -7.83 29.97 -11.23
CA ASN A 164 -8.60 29.39 -10.13
C ASN A 164 -10.06 29.22 -10.54
N CYS A 165 -10.64 28.05 -10.22
CA CYS A 165 -12.02 27.74 -10.54
C CYS A 165 -13.02 28.65 -9.82
N LEU A 166 -12.72 29.14 -8.62
CA LEU A 166 -13.65 29.92 -7.81
C LEU A 166 -14.01 31.28 -8.45
N SER A 167 -13.11 31.82 -9.27
CA SER A 167 -13.25 33.07 -10.01
C SER A 167 -13.34 32.88 -11.53
N CYS A 168 -13.53 31.64 -11.99
CA CYS A 168 -13.56 31.32 -13.42
C CYS A 168 -14.93 31.63 -14.05
N SER A 169 -14.94 32.32 -15.19
CA SER A 169 -16.15 32.68 -15.95
C SER A 169 -16.96 31.47 -16.42
N VAL A 170 -16.29 30.36 -16.76
CA VAL A 170 -16.93 29.11 -17.23
C VAL A 170 -17.06 28.07 -16.13
N GLU A 171 -16.96 28.46 -14.86
CA GLU A 171 -17.06 27.53 -13.73
C GLU A 171 -18.35 26.70 -13.84
N THR A 172 -19.49 27.31 -14.14
CA THR A 172 -20.80 26.63 -14.20
C THR A 172 -21.02 25.72 -15.42
N THR A 173 -20.08 25.62 -16.35
CA THR A 173 -20.15 24.71 -17.51
C THR A 173 -18.92 23.79 -17.64
N CYS A 174 -17.81 24.11 -16.99
CA CYS A 174 -16.60 23.30 -17.01
C CYS A 174 -16.78 21.97 -16.25
N GLN A 175 -16.46 20.84 -16.90
CA GLN A 175 -16.56 19.51 -16.29
C GLN A 175 -15.58 19.26 -15.13
N TYR A 176 -14.50 20.05 -15.05
CA TYR A 176 -13.45 19.96 -14.02
C TYR A 176 -13.53 21.09 -12.98
N ARG A 177 -14.71 21.68 -12.79
CA ARG A 177 -14.91 22.77 -11.84
C ARG A 177 -14.81 22.32 -10.38
N ALA A 178 -13.98 23.01 -9.60
CA ALA A 178 -13.72 22.66 -8.20
C ALA A 178 -14.97 22.69 -7.31
N LYS A 179 -15.89 23.66 -7.47
CA LYS A 179 -17.11 23.72 -6.62
C LYS A 179 -17.99 22.50 -6.81
N SER A 180 -18.14 22.02 -8.05
CA SER A 180 -18.89 20.78 -8.29
C SER A 180 -18.24 19.58 -7.62
N LEU A 181 -16.93 19.43 -7.81
CA LEU A 181 -16.18 18.29 -7.31
C LEU A 181 -16.13 18.23 -5.79
N TYR A 182 -15.95 19.36 -5.10
CA TYR A 182 -15.73 19.36 -3.65
C TYR A 182 -16.94 19.81 -2.83
N LEU A 183 -17.69 20.80 -3.32
CA LEU A 183 -18.84 21.32 -2.58
C LEU A 183 -20.12 20.57 -2.93
N HIS A 184 -20.48 20.47 -4.21
CA HIS A 184 -21.77 19.92 -4.61
C HIS A 184 -21.83 18.38 -4.51
N GLN A 185 -20.85 17.70 -5.10
CA GLN A 185 -20.83 16.23 -5.17
C GLN A 185 -20.36 15.57 -3.88
N GLN A 186 -19.72 16.31 -2.96
CA GLN A 186 -19.19 15.74 -1.71
C GLN A 186 -19.89 16.37 -0.51
N LEU A 187 -19.51 17.60 -0.14
CA LEU A 187 -19.98 18.18 1.12
C LEU A 187 -21.51 18.32 1.19
N ARG A 188 -22.16 18.82 0.13
CA ARG A 188 -23.63 18.94 0.05
C ARG A 188 -24.34 17.59 -0.14
N ALA A 189 -23.63 16.59 -0.65
CA ALA A 189 -24.13 15.21 -0.73
C ALA A 189 -23.97 14.46 0.59
N GLY A 190 -23.52 15.12 1.66
CA GLY A 190 -23.31 14.53 2.98
C GLY A 190 -21.96 13.83 3.16
N ASN A 191 -21.06 13.89 2.17
CA ASN A 191 -19.71 13.36 2.32
C ASN A 191 -18.76 14.46 2.84
N SER A 192 -18.43 14.39 4.13
CA SER A 192 -17.39 15.21 4.76
C SER A 192 -16.01 14.55 4.81
N ASP A 193 -15.87 13.32 4.31
CA ASP A 193 -14.59 12.62 4.26
C ASP A 193 -13.75 13.09 3.06
N ARG A 194 -12.85 12.24 2.56
CA ARG A 194 -12.06 12.55 1.37
C ARG A 194 -13.00 12.74 0.18
N PRO A 195 -12.80 13.77 -0.66
CA PRO A 195 -11.69 14.74 -0.65
C PRO A 195 -11.87 15.97 0.26
N ALA A 196 -13.04 16.24 0.82
CA ALA A 196 -13.31 17.48 1.57
C ALA A 196 -12.41 17.65 2.80
N ASN A 197 -12.18 16.58 3.57
CA ASN A 197 -11.28 16.62 4.73
C ASN A 197 -9.80 16.81 4.38
N ALA A 198 -9.40 16.59 3.12
CA ALA A 198 -8.04 16.91 2.67
C ALA A 198 -7.86 18.42 2.43
N ILE A 199 -8.95 19.11 2.09
CA ILE A 199 -9.00 20.56 1.85
C ILE A 199 -9.10 21.31 3.19
N VAL A 200 -9.96 20.80 4.07
CA VAL A 200 -10.24 21.35 5.39
C VAL A 200 -10.17 20.19 6.39
N PRO A 201 -9.03 19.99 7.08
CA PRO A 201 -8.77 18.82 7.94
C PRO A 201 -9.75 18.53 9.08
N ASP A 202 -10.64 19.47 9.40
CA ASP A 202 -11.65 19.42 10.46
C ASP A 202 -13.07 19.67 9.92
N ILE A 203 -13.31 19.50 8.62
CA ILE A 203 -14.59 19.86 7.97
C ILE A 203 -15.77 19.09 8.54
N GLU A 204 -15.57 17.84 8.96
CA GLU A 204 -16.56 17.00 9.63
C GLU A 204 -17.06 17.61 10.94
N ASP A 205 -16.17 18.23 11.71
CA ASP A 205 -16.54 18.93 12.95
C ASP A 205 -17.25 20.24 12.66
N VAL A 206 -16.77 20.95 11.66
CA VAL A 206 -17.36 22.21 11.21
C VAL A 206 -18.80 21.97 10.76
N LEU A 207 -19.02 20.89 10.00
CA LEU A 207 -20.33 20.43 9.58
C LEU A 207 -21.19 20.05 10.79
N ARG A 208 -20.66 19.24 11.73
CA ARG A 208 -21.39 18.77 12.92
C ARG A 208 -21.78 19.90 13.88
N LYS A 209 -20.86 20.84 14.16
CA LYS A 209 -21.02 21.90 15.19
C LYS A 209 -21.66 23.17 14.65
N ARG A 210 -21.39 23.53 13.39
CA ARG A 210 -21.77 24.83 12.82
C ARG A 210 -22.66 24.72 11.58
N GLY A 211 -22.94 23.50 11.13
CA GLY A 211 -23.83 23.21 10.02
C GLY A 211 -23.18 23.41 8.65
N LEU A 212 -23.93 22.97 7.63
CA LEU A 212 -23.50 22.92 6.23
C LEU A 212 -23.09 24.28 5.67
N SER A 213 -23.82 25.34 5.99
CA SER A 213 -23.55 26.69 5.48
C SER A 213 -22.16 27.18 5.90
N PHE A 214 -21.78 26.94 7.16
CA PHE A 214 -20.47 27.36 7.67
C PHE A 214 -19.35 26.45 7.13
N ALA A 215 -19.58 25.15 7.03
CA ALA A 215 -18.64 24.21 6.40
C ALA A 215 -18.37 24.56 4.93
N ALA A 216 -19.44 24.83 4.16
CA ALA A 216 -19.33 25.23 2.75
C ALA A 216 -18.56 26.54 2.60
N LYS A 217 -18.82 27.53 3.45
CA LYS A 217 -18.07 28.79 3.48
C LYS A 217 -16.58 28.53 3.73
N ARG A 218 -16.26 27.77 4.78
CA ARG A 218 -14.87 27.44 5.12
C ARG A 218 -14.17 26.72 3.97
N LEU A 219 -14.82 25.75 3.34
CA LEU A 219 -14.28 25.00 2.20
C LEU A 219 -13.90 25.92 1.02
N LEU A 220 -14.70 26.97 0.75
CA LEU A 220 -14.47 27.90 -0.35
C LEU A 220 -13.44 29.00 -0.02
N GLU A 221 -13.27 29.34 1.26
CA GLU A 221 -12.34 30.39 1.71
C GLU A 221 -10.91 29.89 1.89
N VAL A 222 -10.69 28.58 2.01
CA VAL A 222 -9.34 28.04 2.17
C VAL A 222 -8.53 28.29 0.90
N ARG A 223 -7.49 29.13 1.02
CA ARG A 223 -6.45 29.27 0.01
C ARG A 223 -5.55 28.05 0.02
N ASN A 224 -5.90 27.05 -0.78
CA ASN A 224 -5.06 25.91 -1.06
C ASN A 224 -5.10 25.54 -2.55
N TRP A 225 -4.37 24.49 -2.90
CA TRP A 225 -4.26 24.01 -4.28
C TRP A 225 -5.56 23.45 -4.85
N TYR A 226 -6.57 23.13 -4.03
CA TYR A 226 -7.79 22.44 -4.46
C TYR A 226 -8.79 23.35 -5.23
N GLY A 227 -8.53 24.65 -5.31
CA GLY A 227 -9.26 25.57 -6.20
C GLY A 227 -8.54 25.88 -7.51
N ARG A 228 -7.29 25.45 -7.69
CA ARG A 228 -6.48 25.76 -8.89
C ARG A 228 -7.11 25.12 -10.13
N CYS A 229 -7.10 25.86 -11.23
CA CYS A 229 -7.55 25.34 -12.51
C CYS A 229 -6.64 24.19 -12.95
N VAL A 230 -7.23 23.02 -13.24
CA VAL A 230 -6.46 21.82 -13.65
C VAL A 230 -5.67 22.07 -14.94
N TRP A 231 -6.21 22.88 -15.86
CA TRP A 231 -5.54 23.25 -17.11
C TRP A 231 -4.36 24.21 -16.92
N GLU A 232 -4.30 24.90 -15.78
CA GLU A 232 -3.20 25.80 -15.37
C GLU A 232 -2.29 25.16 -14.32
N SER A 233 -2.45 23.86 -14.11
CA SER A 233 -1.65 23.09 -13.17
C SER A 233 -0.41 22.54 -13.86
N ASP A 234 0.66 22.39 -13.10
CA ASP A 234 1.92 21.77 -13.52
C ASP A 234 1.82 20.25 -13.47
N ASN A 235 0.68 19.71 -13.94
CA ASN A 235 0.35 18.29 -13.85
C ASN A 235 1.41 17.45 -14.57
N ASP A 236 2.11 16.63 -13.80
CA ASP A 236 3.12 15.67 -14.25
C ASP A 236 2.63 14.22 -14.11
N VAL A 237 1.36 14.04 -13.73
CA VAL A 237 0.71 12.73 -13.66
C VAL A 237 0.36 12.26 -15.06
N CYS A 238 0.83 11.07 -15.42
CA CYS A 238 0.58 10.46 -16.73
C CYS A 238 -0.90 10.13 -16.92
N ASP A 239 -1.42 10.44 -18.11
CA ASP A 239 -2.72 9.97 -18.57
C ASP A 239 -2.65 8.46 -18.85
N ASP A 240 -1.60 8.04 -19.55
CA ASP A 240 -1.31 6.63 -19.85
C ASP A 240 0.16 6.36 -19.55
N GLN A 241 0.44 5.27 -18.85
CA GLN A 241 1.81 4.79 -18.62
C GLN A 241 1.81 3.26 -18.73
N MET A 242 2.72 2.75 -19.57
CA MET A 242 3.00 1.33 -19.66
C MET A 242 4.39 1.10 -19.09
N ILE A 243 4.53 0.15 -18.16
CA ILE A 243 5.80 -0.24 -17.58
C ILE A 243 6.07 -1.67 -18.00
N THR A 244 7.22 -1.91 -18.61
CA THR A 244 7.72 -3.26 -18.90
C THR A 244 8.96 -3.48 -18.08
N ILE A 245 9.01 -4.59 -17.35
CA ILE A 245 10.21 -5.04 -16.63
C ILE A 245 10.57 -6.43 -17.14
N GLU A 246 11.84 -6.63 -17.46
CA GLU A 246 12.34 -7.85 -18.04
C GLU A 246 13.44 -8.45 -17.16
N TRP A 247 13.45 -9.77 -17.09
CA TRP A 247 14.50 -10.56 -16.45
C TRP A 247 15.07 -11.53 -17.48
N GLU A 248 16.37 -11.76 -17.39
CA GLU A 248 17.02 -12.82 -18.16
C GLU A 248 17.00 -14.15 -17.41
N ASP A 249 17.36 -15.17 -18.16
CA ASP A 249 17.62 -16.50 -17.64
C ASP A 249 18.75 -16.50 -16.62
N GLU A 250 18.52 -17.17 -15.50
CA GLU A 250 19.49 -17.28 -14.41
C GLU A 250 19.84 -18.74 -14.15
N LEU A 251 21.13 -19.06 -14.23
CA LEU A 251 21.67 -20.34 -13.78
C LEU A 251 21.83 -20.28 -12.26
N LEU A 252 21.02 -21.06 -11.54
CA LEU A 252 21.16 -21.17 -10.09
C LEU A 252 22.37 -22.05 -9.75
N PRO A 253 23.05 -21.74 -8.63
CA PRO A 253 24.10 -22.60 -8.11
C PRO A 253 23.59 -24.03 -7.91
N LEU A 254 24.46 -25.01 -8.23
CA LEU A 254 24.17 -26.40 -7.90
C LEU A 254 23.88 -26.53 -6.40
N PRO A 255 22.92 -27.37 -5.99
CA PRO A 255 22.64 -27.61 -4.58
C PRO A 255 23.94 -27.98 -3.87
N GLN A 256 24.36 -27.18 -2.89
CA GLN A 256 25.51 -27.54 -2.08
C GLN A 256 25.14 -28.81 -1.31
N CYS A 257 25.79 -29.94 -1.62
CA CYS A 257 25.74 -31.11 -0.77
C CYS A 257 26.23 -30.69 0.62
N GLN A 258 25.31 -30.62 1.59
CA GLN A 258 25.69 -30.53 2.99
C GLN A 258 26.59 -31.74 3.28
N LYS A 259 27.88 -31.49 3.46
CA LYS A 259 28.83 -32.49 3.93
C LYS A 259 28.53 -32.76 5.41
N ASN A 260 27.43 -33.43 5.71
CA ASN A 260 27.30 -34.14 6.97
C ASN A 260 28.36 -35.24 6.92
N ARG A 261 29.47 -35.05 7.65
CA ARG A 261 30.45 -36.12 7.88
C ARG A 261 29.70 -37.28 8.53
N PRO A 262 29.58 -38.45 7.89
CA PRO A 262 28.99 -39.59 8.57
C PRO A 262 30.03 -40.10 9.59
N ASN A 263 29.58 -40.32 10.83
CA ASN A 263 30.33 -41.18 11.73
C ASN A 263 30.45 -42.56 11.06
N ARG A 264 31.69 -43.05 10.97
CA ARG A 264 32.01 -44.38 10.45
C ARG A 264 31.38 -45.45 11.36
N SER A 265 30.22 -45.96 10.97
CA SER A 265 29.86 -47.36 11.19
C SER A 265 28.56 -47.72 10.48
N SER A 266 28.57 -48.90 9.86
CA SER A 266 27.47 -49.68 9.28
C SER A 266 27.04 -49.36 7.84
N LEU A 267 27.65 -50.10 6.91
CA LEU A 267 27.02 -50.52 5.65
C LEU A 267 25.74 -51.34 5.97
N SER A 268 24.61 -50.92 5.43
CA SER A 268 23.68 -51.85 4.75
C SER A 268 22.63 -51.08 3.95
N SER A 269 22.56 -51.43 2.68
CA SER A 269 21.62 -51.05 1.64
C SER A 269 20.16 -50.97 2.10
N LYS A 270 19.42 -49.91 1.72
CA LYS A 270 18.02 -50.00 1.27
C LYS A 270 17.50 -48.67 0.70
N GLN A 271 17.00 -48.77 -0.53
CA GLN A 271 15.96 -47.92 -1.16
C GLN A 271 16.32 -46.47 -1.49
N GLN A 272 17.14 -46.34 -2.53
CA GLN A 272 17.09 -45.22 -3.44
C GLN A 272 15.82 -45.36 -4.28
N LEU A 273 14.70 -44.82 -3.78
CA LEU A 273 13.48 -44.68 -4.59
C LEU A 273 13.67 -43.51 -5.56
N CYS A 274 13.50 -43.86 -6.83
CA CYS A 274 13.50 -43.05 -8.04
C CYS A 274 12.96 -41.62 -7.86
N ALA A 275 13.85 -40.64 -7.81
CA ALA A 275 13.59 -39.31 -8.36
C ALA A 275 14.13 -39.32 -9.79
N GLY A 276 13.35 -38.82 -10.74
CA GLY A 276 13.72 -38.77 -12.16
C GLY A 276 15.11 -38.19 -12.39
N ASN A 277 15.73 -38.65 -13.48
CA ASN A 277 17.07 -38.27 -13.89
C ASN A 277 17.33 -36.76 -13.77
N LEU A 278 18.52 -36.44 -13.27
CA LEU A 278 19.19 -35.13 -13.24
C LEU A 278 19.14 -34.36 -11.90
N GLY A 279 19.59 -35.00 -10.83
CA GLY A 279 20.05 -34.34 -9.60
C GLY A 279 21.40 -33.59 -9.73
N THR A 280 21.93 -33.45 -10.94
CA THR A 280 23.21 -32.80 -11.27
C THR A 280 23.08 -31.59 -12.20
N GLU A 281 21.88 -31.28 -12.70
CA GLU A 281 21.72 -30.14 -13.61
C GLU A 281 21.63 -28.83 -12.85
N PRO A 282 22.23 -27.74 -13.37
CA PRO A 282 22.01 -26.40 -12.86
C PRO A 282 20.49 -26.17 -12.81
N ARG A 283 19.98 -25.78 -11.64
CA ARG A 283 18.57 -25.33 -11.61
C ARG A 283 18.51 -24.04 -12.41
N TYR A 284 17.57 -23.96 -13.33
CA TYR A 284 17.41 -22.82 -14.20
C TYR A 284 16.19 -22.01 -13.76
N ARG A 285 16.33 -20.68 -13.67
CA ARG A 285 15.16 -19.79 -13.59
C ARG A 285 14.98 -19.11 -14.93
N PRO A 286 13.84 -19.34 -15.61
CA PRO A 286 13.63 -18.76 -16.92
C PRO A 286 13.41 -17.25 -16.87
N ALA A 287 13.70 -16.61 -17.99
CA ALA A 287 13.34 -15.24 -18.29
C ALA A 287 11.84 -15.02 -18.06
N LYS A 288 11.52 -13.82 -17.60
CA LYS A 288 10.15 -13.39 -17.32
C LYS A 288 9.96 -11.95 -17.72
N VAL A 289 8.72 -11.62 -18.07
CA VAL A 289 8.33 -10.26 -18.41
C VAL A 289 7.10 -9.89 -17.58
N VAL A 290 7.14 -8.70 -17.00
CA VAL A 290 6.02 -8.12 -16.25
C VAL A 290 5.61 -6.83 -16.92
N GLN A 291 4.31 -6.67 -17.11
CA GLN A 291 3.71 -5.47 -17.68
C GLN A 291 2.71 -4.86 -16.70
N PHE A 292 2.89 -3.57 -16.43
CA PHE A 292 1.91 -2.76 -15.72
C PHE A 292 1.32 -1.73 -16.67
N LEU A 293 0.00 -1.60 -16.64
CA LEU A 293 -0.73 -0.60 -17.40
C LEU A 293 -1.48 0.31 -16.44
N MET A 294 -1.18 1.60 -16.52
CA MET A 294 -1.87 2.65 -15.78
C MET A 294 -2.54 3.60 -16.76
N VAL A 295 -3.86 3.72 -16.66
CA VAL A 295 -4.69 4.54 -17.56
C VAL A 295 -5.62 5.40 -16.71
N ALA A 296 -5.57 6.71 -16.93
CA ALA A 296 -6.30 7.71 -16.15
C ALA A 296 -7.77 7.86 -16.56
N VAL A 297 -8.13 7.48 -17.79
CA VAL A 297 -9.50 7.59 -18.34
C VAL A 297 -10.04 6.22 -18.72
N ALA A 298 -10.27 5.36 -17.72
CA ALA A 298 -10.85 4.02 -17.89
C ALA A 298 -11.91 3.71 -16.82
N ASP A 299 -12.89 2.85 -17.13
CA ASP A 299 -13.80 2.31 -16.10
C ASP A 299 -13.04 1.50 -15.01
N ALA A 300 -11.87 0.98 -15.38
CA ALA A 300 -10.95 0.31 -14.48
C ALA A 300 -10.11 1.25 -13.60
N ILE A 301 -10.33 2.58 -13.62
CA ILE A 301 -9.66 3.49 -12.67
C ILE A 301 -9.90 2.98 -11.24
N SER A 302 -8.81 2.75 -10.49
CA SER A 302 -8.81 2.15 -9.13
C SER A 302 -9.04 0.63 -9.05
N LYS A 303 -9.30 -0.06 -10.16
CA LYS A 303 -9.23 -1.53 -10.25
C LYS A 303 -7.83 -1.88 -10.72
N ARG A 304 -7.00 -2.39 -9.81
CA ARG A 304 -5.65 -2.85 -10.17
C ARG A 304 -5.78 -4.14 -10.96
N PHE A 305 -5.10 -4.23 -12.09
CA PHE A 305 -5.01 -5.45 -12.89
C PHE A 305 -3.61 -5.55 -13.50
N GLY A 306 -3.22 -6.75 -13.90
CA GLY A 306 -1.95 -6.97 -14.54
C GLY A 306 -1.74 -8.40 -14.97
N ARG A 307 -0.63 -8.61 -15.69
CA ARG A 307 -0.18 -9.92 -16.15
C ARG A 307 1.31 -10.07 -15.90
N ILE A 308 1.67 -11.23 -15.38
CA ILE A 308 3.04 -11.72 -15.24
C ILE A 308 3.15 -12.94 -16.15
N SER A 309 4.04 -12.89 -17.14
CA SER A 309 4.22 -13.96 -18.11
C SER A 309 5.57 -14.63 -17.91
N GLY A 310 5.54 -15.95 -17.74
CA GLY A 310 6.72 -16.81 -17.70
C GLY A 310 6.64 -17.91 -18.76
N THR A 311 7.71 -18.69 -18.88
CA THR A 311 7.78 -19.79 -19.85
C THR A 311 6.97 -21.01 -19.45
N THR A 312 6.76 -21.22 -18.15
CA THR A 312 6.05 -22.38 -17.59
C THR A 312 4.64 -22.05 -17.10
N GLY A 313 4.22 -20.79 -17.19
CA GLY A 313 2.92 -20.35 -16.68
C GLY A 313 2.71 -18.85 -16.76
N GLU A 314 1.53 -18.43 -16.34
CA GLU A 314 1.17 -17.02 -16.24
C GLU A 314 0.38 -16.72 -14.96
N ILE A 315 0.49 -15.48 -14.48
CA ILE A 315 -0.38 -14.93 -13.44
C ILE A 315 -1.14 -13.77 -14.03
N VAL A 316 -2.47 -13.81 -13.95
CA VAL A 316 -3.36 -12.72 -14.36
C VAL A 316 -4.17 -12.30 -13.16
N TYR A 317 -4.18 -11.01 -12.84
CA TYR A 317 -4.93 -10.51 -11.68
C TYR A 317 -5.76 -9.28 -12.03
N ASP A 318 -6.83 -9.10 -11.28
CA ASP A 318 -7.63 -7.88 -11.23
C ASP A 318 -8.00 -7.53 -9.77
N ALA A 319 -8.94 -6.60 -9.57
CA ALA A 319 -9.36 -6.17 -8.24
C ALA A 319 -10.12 -7.25 -7.44
N ALA A 320 -10.57 -8.33 -8.09
CA ALA A 320 -11.40 -9.37 -7.50
C ALA A 320 -10.70 -10.74 -7.47
N THR A 321 -9.77 -11.01 -8.38
CA THR A 321 -9.19 -12.34 -8.56
C THR A 321 -7.70 -12.30 -8.88
N ILE A 322 -7.00 -13.35 -8.49
CA ILE A 322 -5.65 -13.69 -8.97
C ILE A 322 -5.75 -15.10 -9.56
N ARG A 323 -5.45 -15.25 -10.84
CA ARG A 323 -5.42 -16.53 -11.53
C ARG A 323 -3.98 -16.93 -11.80
N VAL A 324 -3.64 -18.15 -11.43
CA VAL A 324 -2.31 -18.75 -11.66
C VAL A 324 -2.51 -19.95 -12.57
N ASN A 325 -1.92 -19.89 -13.76
CA ASN A 325 -2.00 -20.93 -14.76
C ASN A 325 -0.63 -21.59 -14.92
N ASP A 326 -0.58 -22.91 -14.78
CA ASP A 326 0.60 -23.73 -14.98
C ASP A 326 0.48 -24.47 -16.33
N PHE A 327 1.35 -24.12 -17.27
CA PHE A 327 1.30 -24.65 -18.64
C PHE A 327 1.74 -26.11 -18.75
N HIS A 328 2.51 -26.61 -17.78
CA HIS A 328 3.01 -27.98 -17.80
C HIS A 328 1.89 -28.96 -17.43
N SER A 329 1.14 -28.64 -16.38
CA SER A 329 0.02 -29.43 -15.89
C SER A 329 -1.31 -29.08 -16.57
N GLY A 330 -1.42 -27.90 -17.18
CA GLY A 330 -2.67 -27.33 -17.68
C GLY A 330 -3.62 -26.91 -16.55
N SER A 331 -3.15 -26.83 -15.31
CA SER A 331 -3.96 -26.48 -14.15
C SER A 331 -4.09 -24.97 -13.98
N GLU A 332 -5.29 -24.52 -13.61
CA GLU A 332 -5.55 -23.13 -13.22
C GLU A 332 -6.02 -23.11 -11.76
N VAL A 333 -5.41 -22.24 -10.96
CA VAL A 333 -5.85 -21.93 -9.60
C VAL A 333 -6.32 -20.49 -9.57
N VAL A 334 -7.55 -20.28 -9.09
CA VAL A 334 -8.16 -18.95 -8.97
C VAL A 334 -8.32 -18.60 -7.49
N TYR A 335 -7.64 -17.54 -7.07
CA TYR A 335 -7.75 -16.94 -5.75
C TYR A 335 -8.73 -15.77 -5.80
N ASN A 336 -9.79 -15.82 -5.00
CA ASN A 336 -10.74 -14.73 -4.86
C ASN A 336 -10.26 -13.76 -3.78
N ILE A 337 -10.16 -12.47 -4.12
CA ILE A 337 -9.77 -11.41 -3.20
C ILE A 337 -11.02 -10.99 -2.41
N PRO A 338 -11.01 -11.08 -1.06
CA PRO A 338 -12.13 -10.64 -0.26
C PRO A 338 -12.41 -9.15 -0.46
N THR A 339 -13.68 -8.80 -0.66
CA THR A 339 -14.10 -7.40 -0.68
C THR A 339 -14.22 -6.90 0.75
N THR A 340 -13.41 -5.90 1.11
CA THR A 340 -13.52 -5.22 2.40
C THR A 340 -14.16 -3.84 2.20
N LYS A 341 -14.95 -3.39 3.18
CA LYS A 341 -15.58 -2.06 3.18
C LYS A 341 -14.63 -0.94 3.62
N ARG A 342 -13.41 -1.29 4.04
CA ARG A 342 -12.40 -0.35 4.51
C ARG A 342 -11.68 0.29 3.33
N CYS A 343 -11.01 1.42 3.57
CA CYS A 343 -10.16 2.01 2.55
C CYS A 343 -9.10 1.02 2.07
N HIS A 344 -8.61 1.19 0.84
CA HIS A 344 -7.51 0.41 0.28
C HIS A 344 -7.78 -1.11 0.10
N HIS A 345 -9.05 -1.53 0.19
CA HIS A 345 -9.49 -2.92 0.04
C HIS A 345 -8.89 -3.88 1.07
N GLY A 346 -8.30 -3.38 2.17
CA GLY A 346 -7.84 -4.15 3.32
C GLY A 346 -6.48 -4.86 3.15
N GLY A 347 -5.79 -4.62 2.03
CA GLY A 347 -4.44 -5.19 1.82
C GLY A 347 -3.40 -4.55 2.75
N ASP A 348 -3.53 -3.25 2.99
CA ASP A 348 -2.72 -2.48 3.93
C ASP A 348 -2.98 -2.89 5.39
N ASP A 349 -4.23 -3.14 5.76
CA ASP A 349 -4.60 -3.72 7.06
C ASP A 349 -3.87 -5.04 7.30
N GLY A 350 -3.89 -5.96 6.32
CA GLY A 350 -3.20 -7.24 6.39
C GLY A 350 -1.68 -7.09 6.57
N LEU A 351 -1.06 -6.19 5.80
CA LEU A 351 0.39 -5.93 5.90
C LEU A 351 0.78 -5.32 7.25
N ALA A 352 0.02 -4.33 7.74
CA ALA A 352 0.26 -3.71 9.03
C ALA A 352 0.19 -4.73 10.18
N LEU A 353 -0.83 -5.59 10.16
CA LEU A 353 -0.99 -6.64 11.17
C LEU A 353 0.09 -7.73 11.07
N SER A 354 0.43 -8.18 9.86
CA SER A 354 1.52 -9.13 9.64
C SER A 354 2.86 -8.58 10.14
N PHE A 355 3.14 -7.29 9.93
CA PHE A 355 4.36 -6.66 10.44
C PHE A 355 4.41 -6.70 11.97
N VAL A 356 3.33 -6.32 12.65
CA VAL A 356 3.26 -6.36 14.12
C VAL A 356 3.46 -7.79 14.64
N ARG A 357 2.88 -8.79 13.96
CA ARG A 357 3.08 -10.21 14.28
C ARG A 357 4.52 -10.66 14.15
N VAL A 358 5.21 -10.26 13.07
CA VAL A 358 6.65 -10.54 12.90
C VAL A 358 7.43 -10.00 14.09
N VAL A 359 7.24 -8.72 14.44
CA VAL A 359 7.97 -8.10 15.55
C VAL A 359 7.64 -8.81 16.87
N ALA A 360 6.36 -9.13 17.10
CA ALA A 360 5.94 -9.79 18.32
C ALA A 360 6.53 -11.21 18.47
N LYS A 361 6.57 -12.01 17.39
CA LYS A 361 7.17 -13.35 17.37
C LYS A 361 8.67 -13.31 17.64
N VAL A 362 9.37 -12.38 17.01
CA VAL A 362 10.81 -12.19 17.21
C VAL A 362 11.10 -11.71 18.64
N LYS A 363 10.35 -10.74 19.16
CA LYS A 363 10.53 -10.21 20.52
C LYS A 363 10.31 -11.27 21.61
N ARG A 364 9.42 -12.23 21.36
CA ARG A 364 9.18 -13.39 22.25
C ARG A 364 10.20 -14.51 22.11
N GLY A 365 11.15 -14.39 21.18
CA GLY A 365 12.14 -15.45 20.90
C GLY A 365 11.54 -16.71 20.28
N GLU A 366 10.31 -16.64 19.75
CA GLU A 366 9.62 -17.80 19.17
C GLU A 366 10.16 -18.15 17.78
N MET A 367 10.68 -17.17 17.04
CA MET A 367 11.18 -17.33 15.68
C MET A 367 12.37 -16.40 15.41
N GLY A 368 13.27 -16.81 14.52
CA GLY A 368 14.31 -15.92 14.01
C GLY A 368 13.74 -14.81 13.12
N VAL A 369 14.46 -13.70 12.97
CA VAL A 369 14.02 -12.55 12.15
C VAL A 369 13.69 -12.97 10.71
N LEU A 370 14.60 -13.69 10.06
CA LEU A 370 14.44 -14.11 8.66
C LEU A 370 13.28 -15.08 8.49
N GLU A 371 13.11 -16.01 9.43
CA GLU A 371 12.02 -16.97 9.45
C GLU A 371 10.67 -16.26 9.59
N ALA A 372 10.55 -15.36 10.57
CA ALA A 372 9.33 -14.59 10.79
C ALA A 372 8.97 -13.72 9.56
N GLN A 373 9.95 -13.07 8.94
CA GLN A 373 9.74 -12.31 7.70
C GLN A 373 9.17 -13.19 6.58
N ARG A 374 9.79 -14.34 6.32
CA ARG A 374 9.34 -15.27 5.28
C ARG A 374 7.96 -15.84 5.58
N THR A 375 7.64 -16.15 6.83
CA THR A 375 6.36 -16.75 7.22
C THR A 375 5.19 -15.78 7.18
N PHE A 376 5.38 -14.53 7.61
CA PHE A 376 4.25 -13.59 7.79
C PHE A 376 4.18 -12.47 6.76
N LEU A 377 5.32 -12.08 6.17
CA LEU A 377 5.38 -11.01 5.16
C LEU A 377 5.63 -11.54 3.75
N ASN A 378 6.04 -12.81 3.61
CA ASN A 378 6.49 -13.42 2.35
C ASN A 378 7.65 -12.67 1.67
N CYS A 379 8.26 -11.70 2.35
CA CYS A 379 9.41 -10.96 1.84
C CYS A 379 10.35 -10.55 2.97
N THR A 380 11.60 -10.28 2.59
CA THR A 380 12.62 -9.70 3.45
C THR A 380 12.61 -8.17 3.36
N VAL A 381 13.25 -7.50 4.33
CA VAL A 381 13.45 -6.04 4.28
C VAL A 381 14.25 -5.64 3.04
N GLU A 382 15.22 -6.46 2.63
CA GLU A 382 16.02 -6.22 1.44
C GLU A 382 15.18 -6.26 0.16
N GLU A 383 14.32 -7.27 0.02
CA GLU A 383 13.37 -7.34 -1.11
C GLU A 383 12.39 -6.17 -1.12
N LEU A 384 11.90 -5.77 0.06
CA LEU A 384 11.04 -4.60 0.20
C LEU A 384 11.76 -3.32 -0.22
N LEU A 385 13.01 -3.12 0.19
CA LEU A 385 13.82 -1.96 -0.20
C LEU A 385 14.07 -1.96 -1.71
N ARG A 386 14.47 -3.09 -2.30
CA ARG A 386 14.67 -3.23 -3.75
C ARG A 386 13.40 -2.90 -4.53
N SER A 387 12.25 -3.38 -4.06
CA SER A 387 10.95 -3.02 -4.62
C SER A 387 10.73 -1.50 -4.67
N HIS A 388 11.08 -0.78 -3.60
CA HIS A 388 10.96 0.68 -3.56
C HIS A 388 11.98 1.36 -4.50
N LEU A 389 13.21 0.85 -4.56
CA LEU A 389 14.22 1.34 -5.50
C LEU A 389 13.78 1.14 -6.96
N ALA A 390 13.06 0.06 -7.26
CA ALA A 390 12.55 -0.19 -8.59
C ALA A 390 11.58 0.89 -9.08
N VAL A 391 10.85 1.54 -8.18
CA VAL A 391 9.98 2.67 -8.54
C VAL A 391 10.81 3.84 -9.07
N PHE A 392 11.93 4.17 -8.43
CA PHE A 392 12.82 5.25 -8.89
C PHE A 392 13.52 4.89 -10.20
N TRP A 393 13.89 3.62 -10.36
CA TRP A 393 14.46 3.11 -11.59
C TRP A 393 13.48 3.19 -12.78
N VAL A 394 12.22 2.83 -12.57
CA VAL A 394 11.15 2.99 -13.57
C VAL A 394 10.91 4.47 -13.89
N GLU A 395 10.98 5.33 -12.88
CA GLU A 395 10.83 6.79 -13.05
C GLU A 395 11.99 7.40 -13.85
N GLU A 396 13.21 6.93 -13.65
CA GLU A 396 14.37 7.30 -14.45
C GLU A 396 14.15 6.94 -15.92
N ALA A 397 13.66 5.72 -16.20
CA ALA A 397 13.28 5.28 -17.54
C ALA A 397 12.24 6.20 -18.19
N ARG A 398 11.23 6.59 -17.40
CA ARG A 398 10.13 7.45 -17.84
C ARG A 398 10.61 8.86 -18.20
N ILE A 399 11.42 9.46 -17.33
CA ILE A 399 11.96 10.82 -17.53
C ILE A 399 12.95 10.83 -18.69
N GLY A 400 13.79 9.80 -18.80
CA GLY A 400 14.77 9.66 -19.87
C GLY A 400 14.16 9.30 -21.24
N GLY A 401 12.95 8.74 -21.26
CA GLY A 401 12.32 8.22 -22.48
C GLY A 401 13.08 7.05 -23.10
N THR A 402 13.84 6.31 -22.28
CA THR A 402 14.75 5.24 -22.72
C THR A 402 14.55 3.97 -21.90
N THR A 403 15.08 2.86 -22.41
CA THR A 403 15.25 1.64 -21.63
C THR A 403 16.49 1.76 -20.76
N VAL A 404 16.34 1.56 -19.46
CA VAL A 404 17.44 1.63 -18.47
C VAL A 404 17.74 0.24 -17.93
N LYS A 405 19.00 0.01 -17.53
CA LYS A 405 19.45 -1.24 -16.91
C LYS A 405 19.38 -1.14 -15.39
N TRP A 406 19.12 -2.25 -14.71
CA TRP A 406 19.20 -2.30 -13.25
C TRP A 406 20.66 -2.15 -12.79
N GLN A 407 20.89 -1.40 -11.71
CA GLN A 407 22.22 -1.16 -11.12
C GLN A 407 22.31 -1.71 -9.69
#